data_AF-G7VD99-F1
#
_entry.id   AF-G7VD99-F1
#
_cell.length_a   1.000
_cell.length_b   1.000
_cell.length_c   1.000
_cell.angle_alpha   90.00
_cell.angle_beta   90.00
_cell.angle_gamma   90.00
#
_symmetry.space_group_name_H-M   'P 1'
#
loop_
_entity.id
_entity.type
_entity.pdbx_description
1 polymer ?
#
loop_
_entity_poly.entity_id
_entity_poly.type
_entity_poly.pdbx_seq_one_letter_code
_entity_poly.pdbx_strand_id
1 'polypeptide(L)'
;MVADVVVEAAERPFNGGHVVIKLKNPVLELGERELATLKNVIDNVVRYMKAEFSPEGFNIYIKDREVHIIPRWCGDVNVAFFGGIKVIPLAPSDVYERVIEKCCHESNA
;
A
#
# COMPACT_ATOMS: atom_id res chain seq x y z
N MET A 1 11.13 11.46 17.55
CA MET A 1 11.40 11.48 16.10
C MET A 1 10.49 10.43 15.50
N VAL A 2 9.39 10.86 14.89
CA VAL A 2 8.48 9.98 14.15
C VAL A 2 9.29 9.44 12.97
N ALA A 3 9.23 8.13 12.71
CA ALA A 3 9.98 7.52 11.63
C ALA A 3 9.75 8.29 10.31
N ASP A 4 10.80 8.52 9.53
CA ASP A 4 10.71 9.03 8.17
C ASP A 4 10.00 7.95 7.31
N VAL A 5 8.66 7.94 7.37
CA VAL A 5 7.80 7.02 6.62
C VAL A 5 7.29 7.75 5.38
N VAL A 6 7.52 7.17 4.21
CA VAL A 6 7.01 7.71 2.94
C VAL A 6 6.02 6.70 2.36
N VAL A 7 4.84 7.17 1.97
CA VAL A 7 3.80 6.33 1.35
C VAL A 7 3.69 6.72 -0.12
N GLU A 8 3.83 5.74 -1.02
CA GLU A 8 3.86 5.96 -2.46
C GLU A 8 2.96 4.95 -3.19
N ALA A 9 2.47 5.33 -4.37
CA ALA A 9 1.88 4.37 -5.28
C ALA A 9 3.00 3.50 -5.88
N ALA A 10 2.75 2.20 -6.02
CA ALA A 10 3.75 1.31 -6.61
C ALA A 10 4.01 1.68 -8.08
N GLU A 11 5.27 1.88 -8.44
CA GLU A 11 5.69 2.10 -9.85
C GLU A 11 5.31 0.92 -10.75
N ARG A 12 5.42 -0.30 -10.20
CA ARG A 12 5.05 -1.56 -10.87
C ARG A 12 3.99 -2.28 -10.04
N PRO A 13 2.70 -1.92 -10.20
CA PRO A 13 1.64 -2.46 -9.37
C PRO A 13 1.39 -3.95 -9.66
N PHE A 14 1.06 -4.74 -8.63
CA PHE A 14 0.52 -6.09 -8.82
C PHE A 14 -0.99 -6.05 -9.09
N ASN A 15 -1.67 -5.03 -8.56
CA ASN A 15 -3.08 -4.71 -8.76
C ASN A 15 -3.24 -3.19 -8.71
N GLY A 16 -4.36 -2.70 -9.26
CA GLY A 16 -4.77 -1.31 -9.04
C GLY A 16 -4.88 -1.02 -7.55
N GLY A 17 -4.32 0.09 -7.10
CA GLY A 17 -4.29 0.45 -5.68
C GLY A 17 -3.09 -0.08 -4.91
N HIS A 18 -2.11 -0.75 -5.56
CA HIS A 18 -0.89 -1.17 -4.87
C HIS A 18 -0.12 0.03 -4.29
N VAL A 19 0.02 0.06 -2.97
CA VAL A 19 0.75 1.08 -2.20
C VAL A 19 2.02 0.48 -1.62
N VAL A 20 3.08 1.30 -1.54
CA VAL A 20 4.36 0.97 -0.90
C VAL A 20 4.63 1.97 0.21
N ILE A 21 4.84 1.45 1.42
CA ILE A 21 5.33 2.22 2.56
C ILE A 21 6.84 2.01 2.64
N LYS A 22 7.61 3.07 2.48
CA LYS A 22 9.07 3.08 2.56
C LYS A 22 9.53 3.57 3.91
N LEU A 23 10.54 2.90 4.45
CA LEU A 23 11.09 3.12 5.79
C LEU A 23 12.58 3.42 5.72
N LYS A 24 13.08 4.12 6.73
CA LYS A 24 14.51 4.38 6.89
C LYS A 24 15.32 3.13 7.22
N ASN A 25 14.78 2.31 8.13
CA ASN A 25 15.40 1.08 8.64
C ASN A 25 14.60 -0.15 8.19
N PRO A 26 15.24 -1.34 8.11
CA PRO A 26 14.54 -2.58 7.79
C PRO A 26 13.40 -2.86 8.77
N VAL A 27 12.27 -3.37 8.28
CA VAL A 27 11.06 -3.61 9.09
C VAL A 27 11.35 -4.53 10.27
N LEU A 28 12.19 -5.55 10.07
CA LEU A 28 12.53 -6.54 11.09
C LEU A 28 13.53 -6.02 12.14
N GLU A 29 14.10 -4.84 11.92
CA GLU A 29 15.03 -4.17 12.85
C GLU A 29 14.38 -3.01 13.61
N LEU A 30 13.10 -2.73 13.35
CA LEU A 30 12.37 -1.65 14.00
C LEU A 30 12.13 -1.93 15.48
N GLY A 31 12.31 -0.90 16.30
CA GLY A 31 11.90 -0.93 17.70
C GLY A 31 10.37 -0.84 17.85
N GLU A 32 9.86 -1.14 19.05
CA GLU A 32 8.41 -1.18 19.33
C GLU A 32 7.67 0.11 18.95
N ARG A 33 8.26 1.28 19.20
CA ARG A 33 7.67 2.58 18.85
C ARG A 33 7.56 2.79 17.34
N GLU A 34 8.58 2.34 16.60
CA GLU A 34 8.59 2.44 15.14
C GLU A 34 7.59 1.44 14.54
N LEU A 35 7.50 0.23 15.09
CA LEU A 35 6.47 -0.76 14.71
C LEU A 35 5.05 -0.26 14.97
N ALA A 36 4.80 0.39 16.12
CA ALA A 36 3.50 1.00 16.40
C ALA A 36 3.15 2.10 15.39
N THR A 37 4.13 2.93 15.03
CA THR A 37 3.97 3.96 14.00
C THR A 37 3.66 3.32 12.65
N LEU A 38 4.43 2.32 12.23
CA LEU A 38 4.21 1.58 10.98
C LEU A 38 2.81 0.97 10.93
N LYS A 39 2.36 0.34 12.03
CA LYS A 39 1.01 -0.24 12.12
C LYS A 39 -0.08 0.80 11.94
N ASN A 40 0.07 1.99 12.53
CA ASN A 40 -0.91 3.08 12.35
C ASN A 40 -0.98 3.56 10.89
N VAL A 41 0.18 3.64 10.22
CA VAL A 41 0.22 3.99 8.79
C VAL A 41 -0.46 2.90 7.94
N ILE A 42 -0.17 1.62 8.20
CA ILE A 42 -0.82 0.49 7.51
C ILE A 42 -2.33 0.53 7.71
N ASP A 43 -2.81 0.74 8.94
CA ASP A 43 -4.24 0.85 9.25
C ASP A 43 -4.92 1.95 8.44
N ASN A 44 -4.33 3.14 8.40
CA ASN A 44 -4.89 4.27 7.68
C ASN A 44 -4.95 4.00 6.18
N VAL A 45 -3.86 3.49 5.58
CA VAL A 45 -3.84 3.10 4.16
C VAL A 45 -4.93 2.07 3.87
N VAL A 46 -5.02 1.01 4.68
CA VAL A 46 -6.04 -0.04 4.51
C VAL A 46 -7.46 0.53 4.67
N ARG A 47 -7.69 1.46 5.61
CA ARG A 47 -8.99 2.13 5.81
C ARG A 47 -9.43 2.86 4.54
N TYR A 48 -8.55 3.68 3.97
CA TYR A 48 -8.86 4.43 2.75
C TYR A 48 -9.03 3.53 1.53
N MET A 49 -8.17 2.52 1.38
CA MET A 49 -8.31 1.55 0.28
C MET A 49 -9.63 0.78 0.36
N LYS A 50 -10.10 0.44 1.58
CA LYS A 50 -11.42 -0.17 1.77
C LYS A 50 -12.54 0.76 1.31
N ALA A 51 -12.48 2.03 1.69
CA ALA A 51 -13.50 3.02 1.32
C ALA A 51 -13.54 3.30 -0.19
N GLU A 52 -12.37 3.44 -0.82
CA GLU A 52 -12.27 3.87 -2.22
C GLU A 52 -12.42 2.71 -3.23
N PHE A 53 -11.94 1.51 -2.88
CA PHE A 53 -11.82 0.40 -3.84
C PHE A 53 -12.65 -0.83 -3.48
N SER A 54 -13.18 -0.93 -2.26
CA SER A 54 -13.95 -2.10 -1.80
C SER A 54 -13.29 -3.46 -2.12
N PRO A 55 -12.02 -3.70 -1.76
CA PRO A 55 -11.37 -4.98 -1.97
C PRO A 55 -11.90 -6.06 -1.03
N GLU A 56 -11.86 -7.31 -1.48
CA GLU A 56 -12.27 -8.48 -0.70
C GLU A 56 -11.17 -8.95 0.26
N GLY A 57 -9.93 -8.53 0.02
CA GLY A 57 -8.79 -8.85 0.88
C GLY A 57 -7.56 -8.04 0.53
N PHE A 58 -6.48 -8.30 1.27
CA PHE A 58 -5.18 -7.67 1.05
C PHE A 58 -4.08 -8.70 1.15
N ASN A 59 -3.06 -8.59 0.29
CA ASN A 59 -1.75 -9.16 0.59
C ASN A 59 -0.85 -8.05 1.11
N ILE A 60 -0.21 -8.31 2.24
CA ILE A 60 0.81 -7.44 2.81
C ILE A 60 2.13 -8.18 2.73
N TYR A 61 3.08 -7.61 1.99
CA TYR A 61 4.39 -8.20 1.75
C TYR A 61 5.46 -7.25 2.27
N ILE A 62 6.40 -7.79 3.04
CA ILE A 62 7.51 -7.05 3.65
C ILE A 62 8.78 -7.39 2.88
N LYS A 63 9.46 -6.35 2.38
CA LYS A 63 10.72 -6.45 1.65
C LYS A 63 11.73 -5.48 2.23
N ASP A 64 12.58 -5.96 3.14
CA ASP A 64 13.60 -5.15 3.80
C ASP A 64 13.00 -3.87 4.41
N ARG A 65 13.13 -2.73 3.73
CA ARG A 65 12.64 -1.39 4.13
C ARG A 65 11.29 -1.00 3.53
N GLU A 66 10.63 -1.91 2.83
CA GLU A 66 9.38 -1.66 2.11
C GLU A 66 8.26 -2.55 2.65
N VAL A 67 7.08 -1.97 2.91
CA VAL A 67 5.84 -2.71 3.13
C VAL A 67 4.90 -2.45 1.97
N HIS A 68 4.61 -3.50 1.22
CA HIS A 68 3.70 -3.50 0.09
C HIS A 68 2.30 -3.89 0.54
N ILE A 69 1.30 -3.07 0.20
CA ILE A 69 -0.12 -3.34 0.47
C ILE A 69 -0.83 -3.47 -0.87
N ILE A 70 -1.30 -4.68 -1.16
CA ILE A 70 -1.88 -5.05 -2.46
C ILE A 70 -3.35 -5.44 -2.24
N PRO A 71 -4.32 -4.65 -2.70
CA PRO A 71 -5.73 -5.00 -2.59
C PRO A 71 -6.06 -6.16 -3.53
N ARG A 72 -6.97 -7.04 -3.13
CA ARG A 72 -7.31 -8.28 -3.85
C ARG A 72 -8.82 -8.38 -4.08
N TRP A 73 -9.18 -8.96 -5.23
CA TRP A 73 -10.55 -9.32 -5.60
C TRP A 73 -10.59 -10.72 -6.19
N CYS A 74 -11.72 -11.40 -6.03
CA CYS A 74 -11.99 -12.65 -6.74
C CYS A 74 -11.84 -12.45 -8.25
N GLY A 75 -10.96 -13.23 -8.88
CA GLY A 75 -10.73 -13.21 -10.32
C GLY A 75 -9.71 -12.17 -10.82
N ASP A 76 -9.02 -11.44 -9.94
CA ASP A 76 -8.01 -10.42 -10.29
C ASP A 76 -6.73 -10.95 -10.98
N VAL A 77 -6.67 -12.27 -11.25
CA VAL A 77 -5.60 -12.97 -11.97
C VAL A 77 -6.00 -13.42 -13.38
N ASN A 78 -7.23 -13.14 -13.82
CA ASN A 78 -7.86 -13.71 -15.02
C ASN A 78 -7.07 -13.58 -16.34
N VAL A 79 -6.39 -12.46 -16.61
CA VAL A 79 -5.59 -12.26 -17.85
C VAL A 79 -4.13 -12.67 -17.73
N ALA A 80 -3.60 -12.77 -16.51
CA ALA A 80 -2.20 -13.17 -16.29
C ALA A 80 -1.92 -14.62 -16.72
N PHE A 81 -2.97 -15.45 -16.78
CA PHE A 81 -2.87 -16.89 -16.99
C PHE A 81 -2.44 -17.31 -18.41
N PHE A 82 -2.65 -16.48 -19.44
CA PHE A 82 -2.39 -16.85 -20.84
C PHE A 82 -1.23 -16.11 -21.51
N GLY A 83 -0.56 -15.18 -20.82
CA GLY A 83 0.56 -14.44 -21.43
C GLY A 83 1.50 -13.70 -20.49
N GLY A 84 1.37 -13.86 -19.16
CA GLY A 84 2.19 -13.15 -18.19
C GLY A 84 1.97 -11.62 -18.16
N ILE A 85 0.98 -11.12 -18.90
CA ILE A 85 0.58 -9.72 -18.95
C ILE A 85 -0.63 -9.52 -18.06
N LYS A 86 -0.61 -8.48 -17.23
CA LYS A 86 -1.72 -8.09 -16.38
C LYS A 86 -2.15 -6.66 -16.72
N VAL A 87 -3.43 -6.48 -17.01
CA VAL A 87 -4.03 -5.16 -17.20
C VAL A 87 -4.34 -4.56 -15.84
N ILE A 88 -3.91 -3.31 -15.63
CA ILE A 88 -4.14 -2.57 -14.38
C ILE A 88 -4.90 -1.30 -14.73
N PRO A 89 -6.23 -1.24 -14.48
CA PRO A 89 -7.09 -0.16 -14.97
C PRO A 89 -7.08 1.08 -14.07
N LEU A 90 -6.12 1.21 -13.15
CA LEU A 90 -6.00 2.33 -12.21
C LEU A 90 -4.58 2.91 -12.29
N ALA A 91 -4.46 4.20 -12.58
CA ALA A 91 -3.16 4.85 -12.68
C ALA A 91 -2.55 5.10 -11.29
N PRO A 92 -1.22 5.16 -11.15
CA PRO A 92 -0.58 5.52 -9.89
C PRO A 92 -1.03 6.89 -9.34
N SER A 93 -1.35 7.86 -10.21
CA SER A 93 -1.88 9.17 -9.81
C SER A 93 -3.26 9.05 -9.15
N ASP A 94 -4.15 8.19 -9.66
CA ASP A 94 -5.44 7.94 -9.02
C ASP A 94 -5.26 7.35 -7.60
N VAL A 95 -4.28 6.47 -7.42
CA VAL A 95 -3.96 5.89 -6.11
C VAL A 95 -3.49 6.98 -5.15
N TYR A 96 -2.66 7.91 -5.63
CA TYR A 96 -2.19 9.02 -4.84
C TYR A 96 -3.34 9.90 -4.35
N GLU A 97 -4.17 10.40 -5.27
CA GLU A 97 -5.28 11.32 -4.96
C GLU A 97 -6.35 10.69 -4.07
N ARG A 98 -6.69 9.42 -4.32
CA ARG A 98 -7.80 8.76 -3.61
C ARG A 98 -7.40 8.21 -2.25
N VAL A 99 -6.14 7.78 -2.09
CA VAL A 99 -5.69 7.07 -0.87
C VAL A 99 -4.58 7.84 -0.16
N ILE A 100 -3.48 8.11 -0.84
CA ILE A 100 -2.24 8.57 -0.18
C ILE A 100 -2.38 9.98 0.35
N GLU A 101 -2.89 10.91 -0.47
CA GLU A 101 -3.10 12.31 -0.11
C GLU A 101 -4.00 12.41 1.13
N LYS A 102 -5.13 11.69 1.13
CA LYS A 102 -6.09 11.68 2.25
C LYS A 102 -5.50 11.09 3.52
N CYS A 103 -4.81 9.95 3.40
CA CYS A 103 -4.16 9.26 4.51
C CYS A 103 -3.04 10.09 5.18
N CYS A 104 -2.23 10.78 4.37
CA CYS A 104 -1.08 11.55 4.87
C CYS A 104 -1.48 12.95 5.37
N HIS A 105 -2.61 13.50 4.92
CA HIS A 105 -3.16 14.75 5.47
C HIS A 105 -3.80 14.56 6.85
N GLU A 106 -4.56 13.48 7.10
CA GLU A 106 -5.15 13.22 8.42
C GLU A 106 -4.11 12.93 9.51
N SER A 107 -2.91 12.46 9.16
CA SER A 107 -1.85 12.13 10.12
C SER A 107 -1.07 13.36 10.65
N ASN A 108 -1.33 14.55 10.10
CA ASN A 108 -0.69 15.83 10.45
C ASN A 108 -1.65 16.85 11.10
N ALA A 109 -2.91 16.46 11.33
CA ALA A 109 -3.94 17.27 12.00
C ALA A 109 -4.20 16.75 13.42
#